data_AF-A0A1Q7B680-F1
#
_entry.id   AF-A0A1Q7B680-F1
#
_cell.length_a   1.000
_cell.length_b   1.000
_cell.length_c   1.000
_cell.angle_alpha   90.00
_cell.angle_beta   90.00
_cell.angle_gamma   90.00
#
_symmetry.space_group_name_H-M   'P 1'
#
loop_
_entity.id
_entity.type
_entity.pdbx_description
1 polymer ?
#
loop_
_entity_poly.entity_id
_entity_poly.type
_entity_poly.pdbx_seq_one_letter_code
_entity_poly.pdbx_strand_id
1 'polypeptide(L)'
;MRRILERHPIVMPTIAAPVIGLSAPSGGRAQTVMPPSAPANCVQNAGNGELACGSGATASPGTGATAVGINAKATADAAVAFGSNANASAISAMAFGLGTAASQQGSVALGQGATSSGNASTAVGFAARAFGNDSVAVGDTATAGSADVNFSTAIGSNTSANFASSTALGFGAQTTAANQMMFGTATNIYALPGVN
;
A
#
# COMPACT_ATOMS: atom_id res chain seq x y z
N MET A 1 22.36 -75.35 -30.39
CA MET A 1 23.70 -75.24 -29.76
C MET A 1 23.79 -73.92 -29.03
N ARG A 2 24.05 -73.98 -27.71
CA ARG A 2 24.18 -72.84 -26.81
C ARG A 2 25.46 -72.04 -27.12
N ARG A 3 25.39 -70.71 -27.11
CA ARG A 3 26.50 -69.86 -26.66
C ARG A 3 25.95 -68.80 -25.71
N ILE A 4 26.39 -68.92 -24.46
CA ILE A 4 26.28 -67.94 -23.40
C ILE A 4 27.34 -66.87 -23.71
N LEU A 5 26.96 -65.59 -23.73
CA LEU A 5 27.90 -64.47 -23.68
C LEU A 5 27.54 -63.59 -22.49
N GLU A 6 28.57 -63.29 -21.72
CA GLU A 6 28.55 -62.76 -20.37
C GLU A 6 28.26 -61.24 -20.32
N ARG A 7 27.91 -60.82 -19.11
CA ARG A 7 27.56 -59.45 -18.68
C ARG A 7 28.63 -58.42 -19.03
N HIS A 8 28.20 -57.23 -19.43
CA HIS A 8 28.86 -55.95 -19.12
C HIS A 8 27.77 -54.90 -18.81
N PRO A 9 27.62 -54.43 -17.55
CA PRO A 9 26.78 -53.27 -17.26
C PRO A 9 27.50 -52.00 -17.71
N ILE A 10 26.97 -51.34 -18.74
CA ILE A 10 27.44 -50.02 -19.16
C ILE A 10 26.83 -48.99 -18.19
N VAL A 11 27.70 -48.36 -17.40
CA VAL A 11 27.40 -47.22 -16.54
C VAL A 11 27.01 -46.03 -17.42
N MET A 12 25.88 -45.40 -17.11
CA MET A 12 25.38 -44.20 -17.81
C MET A 12 26.22 -42.96 -17.49
N PRO A 13 26.54 -42.09 -18.46
CA PRO A 13 26.89 -40.71 -18.17
C PRO A 13 25.61 -39.91 -17.93
N THR A 14 25.36 -39.55 -16.68
CA THR A 14 24.36 -38.54 -16.28
C THR A 14 24.74 -37.21 -16.93
N ILE A 15 23.84 -36.65 -17.75
CA ILE A 15 23.99 -35.31 -18.31
C ILE A 15 23.91 -34.32 -17.13
N ALA A 16 25.04 -33.71 -16.79
CA ALA A 16 25.13 -32.61 -15.84
C ALA A 16 24.48 -31.37 -16.45
N ALA A 17 23.35 -30.92 -15.89
CA ALA A 17 22.80 -29.60 -16.15
C ALA A 17 23.75 -28.53 -15.57
N PRO A 18 23.99 -27.40 -16.26
CA PRO A 18 24.88 -26.37 -15.76
C PRO A 18 24.26 -25.71 -14.52
N VAL A 19 24.95 -25.86 -13.39
CA VAL A 19 24.69 -25.10 -12.17
C VAL A 19 25.02 -23.65 -12.49
N ILE A 20 23.99 -22.81 -12.67
CA ILE A 20 24.15 -21.36 -12.75
C ILE A 20 24.79 -20.92 -11.42
N GLY A 21 26.03 -20.47 -11.51
CA GLY A 21 26.83 -20.03 -10.38
C GLY A 21 26.17 -18.86 -9.68
N LEU A 22 25.81 -19.05 -8.41
CA LEU A 22 25.45 -17.97 -7.51
C LEU A 22 26.75 -17.38 -6.94
N SER A 23 27.35 -16.43 -7.65
CA SER A 23 28.43 -15.62 -7.10
C SER A 23 27.83 -14.65 -6.08
N ALA A 24 28.02 -14.92 -4.79
CA ALA A 24 27.73 -13.97 -3.73
C ALA A 24 28.83 -12.89 -3.67
N PRO A 25 28.50 -11.59 -3.73
CA PRO A 25 29.37 -10.56 -3.20
C PRO A 25 29.05 -10.35 -1.71
N SER A 26 30.11 -10.45 -0.92
CA SER A 26 30.21 -10.15 0.51
C SER A 26 29.69 -8.75 0.87
N GLY A 27 28.68 -8.67 1.75
CA GLY A 27 28.23 -7.38 2.29
C GLY A 27 26.90 -7.38 3.06
N GLY A 28 26.76 -8.23 4.08
CA GLY A 28 25.93 -7.96 5.27
C GLY A 28 24.42 -7.64 5.14
N ARG A 29 23.61 -8.68 5.44
CA ARG A 29 22.26 -8.65 6.04
C ARG A 29 21.03 -8.50 5.13
N ALA A 30 20.92 -9.35 4.12
CA ALA A 30 19.62 -9.91 3.75
C ALA A 30 19.48 -11.29 4.42
N GLN A 31 18.87 -11.36 5.60
CA GLN A 31 18.58 -12.64 6.26
C GLN A 31 17.41 -13.30 5.54
N THR A 32 17.69 -14.18 4.58
CA THR A 32 16.72 -15.15 4.09
C THR A 32 16.42 -16.15 5.21
N VAL A 33 15.39 -15.87 6.02
CA VAL A 33 14.83 -16.87 6.95
C VAL A 33 13.92 -17.83 6.19
N MET A 34 14.41 -18.54 5.16
CA MET A 34 13.64 -19.66 4.57
C MET A 34 14.54 -20.78 4.00
N PRO A 35 14.23 -22.06 4.26
CA PRO A 35 14.89 -23.22 3.67
C PRO A 35 14.63 -23.34 2.14
N PRO A 36 15.39 -24.17 1.40
CA PRO A 36 15.55 -24.08 -0.06
C PRO A 36 14.39 -24.65 -0.91
N SER A 37 13.12 -24.51 -0.50
CA SER A 37 11.98 -25.04 -1.27
C SER A 37 10.70 -24.19 -1.26
N ALA A 38 10.78 -22.89 -0.96
CA ALA A 38 9.71 -21.93 -1.23
C ALA A 38 10.19 -20.94 -2.30
N PRO A 39 9.41 -20.61 -3.35
CA PRO A 39 9.79 -19.57 -4.28
C PRO A 39 9.99 -18.28 -3.48
N ALA A 40 11.14 -17.62 -3.64
CA ALA A 40 11.46 -16.37 -2.97
C ALA A 40 10.38 -15.33 -3.30
N ASN A 41 9.36 -15.26 -2.45
CA ASN A 41 8.20 -14.41 -2.68
C ASN A 41 8.56 -12.94 -2.49
N CYS A 42 9.70 -12.64 -1.87
CA CYS A 42 10.28 -11.31 -1.78
C CYS A 42 11.51 -11.18 -2.68
N VAL A 43 11.50 -10.19 -3.56
CA VAL A 43 12.63 -9.73 -4.36
C VAL A 43 13.07 -8.38 -3.80
N GLN A 44 14.35 -8.28 -3.43
CA GLN A 44 15.00 -7.00 -3.18
C GLN A 44 15.98 -6.71 -4.31
N ASN A 45 15.87 -5.52 -4.91
CA ASN A 45 16.81 -5.10 -5.92
C ASN A 45 17.91 -4.25 -5.28
N ALA A 46 19.08 -4.86 -5.10
CA ALA A 46 20.21 -4.30 -4.35
C ALA A 46 20.79 -3.00 -4.95
N GLY A 47 20.48 -2.68 -6.21
CA GLY A 47 20.98 -1.47 -6.86
C GLY A 47 20.37 -0.18 -6.29
N ASN A 48 19.07 -0.19 -5.95
CA ASN A 48 18.30 1.04 -5.69
C ASN A 48 17.33 0.92 -4.49
N GLY A 49 17.38 -0.19 -3.74
CA GLY A 49 16.67 -0.33 -2.46
C GLY A 49 15.20 -0.73 -2.56
N GLU A 50 14.74 -1.23 -3.72
CA GLU A 50 13.36 -1.70 -3.87
C GLU A 50 13.09 -3.01 -3.12
N LEU A 51 11.86 -3.18 -2.67
CA LEU A 51 11.35 -4.43 -2.10
C LEU A 51 9.99 -4.77 -2.73
N ALA A 52 9.88 -5.91 -3.41
CA ALA A 52 8.61 -6.46 -3.87
C ALA A 52 8.39 -7.84 -3.23
N CYS A 53 7.39 -7.99 -2.36
CA CYS A 53 7.10 -9.25 -1.69
C CYS A 53 5.66 -9.70 -1.83
N GLY A 54 5.41 -10.87 -2.42
CA GLY A 54 4.10 -11.46 -2.65
C GLY A 54 3.92 -11.86 -4.11
N SER A 55 3.06 -12.84 -4.36
CA SER A 55 2.71 -13.22 -5.74
C SER A 55 2.10 -12.01 -6.47
N GLY A 56 2.70 -11.62 -7.60
CA GLY A 56 2.26 -10.45 -8.38
C GLY A 56 2.59 -9.09 -7.77
N ALA A 57 3.36 -9.04 -6.67
CA ALA A 57 3.82 -7.77 -6.10
C ALA A 57 4.77 -7.06 -7.09
N THR A 58 4.60 -5.75 -7.25
CA THR A 58 5.41 -4.92 -8.16
C THR A 58 5.89 -3.68 -7.44
N ALA A 59 7.21 -3.50 -7.37
CA ALA A 59 7.86 -2.26 -6.92
C ALA A 59 8.64 -1.66 -8.10
N SER A 60 8.51 -0.35 -8.32
CA SER A 60 9.18 0.35 -9.42
C SER A 60 10.71 0.34 -9.23
N PRO A 61 11.52 -0.12 -10.21
CA PRO A 61 12.97 -0.12 -10.11
C PRO A 61 13.56 1.29 -10.15
N GLY A 62 14.58 1.59 -9.35
CA GLY A 62 15.29 2.88 -9.42
C GLY A 62 14.96 3.89 -8.33
N THR A 63 14.07 3.56 -7.40
CA THR A 63 13.27 4.61 -6.74
C THR A 63 12.96 4.33 -5.27
N GLY A 64 13.48 3.24 -4.70
CA GLY A 64 13.23 2.89 -3.30
C GLY A 64 11.78 2.50 -2.99
N ALA A 65 11.01 2.08 -4.02
CA ALA A 65 9.64 1.64 -3.85
C ALA A 65 9.53 0.33 -3.06
N THR A 66 8.49 0.20 -2.23
CA THR A 66 8.23 -1.00 -1.43
C THR A 66 6.81 -1.51 -1.67
N ALA A 67 6.66 -2.74 -2.16
CA ALA A 67 5.39 -3.43 -2.32
C ALA A 67 5.40 -4.73 -1.52
N VAL A 68 4.46 -4.94 -0.60
CA VAL A 68 4.36 -6.16 0.23
C VAL A 68 2.91 -6.62 0.28
N GLY A 69 2.59 -7.75 -0.31
CA GLY A 69 1.26 -8.36 -0.40
C GLY A 69 0.99 -8.97 -1.77
N ILE A 70 -0.01 -9.85 -1.86
CA ILE A 70 -0.44 -10.42 -3.14
C ILE A 70 -0.97 -9.27 -4.02
N ASN A 71 -0.44 -9.13 -5.23
CA ASN A 71 -0.76 -8.03 -6.16
C ASN A 71 -0.57 -6.61 -5.58
N ALA A 72 0.28 -6.43 -4.56
CA ALA A 72 0.63 -5.09 -4.08
C ALA A 72 1.42 -4.33 -5.16
N LYS A 73 1.12 -3.04 -5.36
CA LYS A 73 1.70 -2.22 -6.43
C LYS A 73 2.23 -0.92 -5.85
N ALA A 74 3.54 -0.75 -5.89
CA ALA A 74 4.23 0.51 -5.61
C ALA A 74 4.94 0.93 -6.91
N THR A 75 4.24 1.66 -7.79
CA THR A 75 4.67 1.87 -9.19
C THR A 75 5.35 3.20 -9.44
N ALA A 76 5.61 3.99 -8.40
CA ALA A 76 6.21 5.32 -8.49
C ALA A 76 7.30 5.51 -7.44
N ASP A 77 8.01 6.63 -7.53
CA ASP A 77 9.19 6.89 -6.71
C ASP A 77 8.85 7.01 -5.23
N ALA A 78 9.64 6.35 -4.37
CA ALA A 78 9.41 6.27 -2.93
C ALA A 78 7.98 5.81 -2.54
N ALA A 79 7.25 5.15 -3.46
CA ALA A 79 5.91 4.66 -3.18
C ALA A 79 5.96 3.44 -2.25
N VAL A 80 5.00 3.33 -1.35
CA VAL A 80 4.89 2.21 -0.42
C VAL A 80 3.49 1.61 -0.50
N ALA A 81 3.40 0.34 -0.86
CA ALA A 81 2.16 -0.43 -0.90
C ALA A 81 2.28 -1.66 0.01
N PHE A 82 1.46 -1.76 1.04
CA PHE A 82 1.45 -2.86 1.99
C PHE A 82 0.03 -3.42 2.13
N GLY A 83 -0.17 -4.70 1.81
CA GLY A 83 -1.47 -5.37 1.82
C GLY A 83 -1.81 -5.97 0.46
N SER A 84 -2.72 -6.94 0.46
CA SER A 84 -3.17 -7.55 -0.81
C SER A 84 -3.91 -6.51 -1.65
N ASN A 85 -3.55 -6.38 -2.92
CA ASN A 85 -4.10 -5.39 -3.85
C ASN A 85 -3.93 -3.92 -3.39
N ALA A 86 -3.03 -3.63 -2.44
CA ALA A 86 -2.67 -2.25 -2.11
C ALA A 86 -2.02 -1.59 -3.33
N ASN A 87 -2.40 -0.36 -3.67
CA ASN A 87 -1.92 0.35 -4.85
C ASN A 87 -1.45 1.77 -4.49
N ALA A 88 -0.14 1.97 -4.46
CA ALA A 88 0.50 3.28 -4.38
C ALA A 88 1.09 3.62 -5.75
N SER A 89 0.37 4.43 -6.54
CA SER A 89 0.69 4.65 -7.95
C SER A 89 1.38 5.97 -8.27
N ALA A 90 1.62 6.82 -7.27
CA ALA A 90 2.21 8.14 -7.43
C ALA A 90 3.40 8.38 -6.50
N ILE A 91 4.18 9.42 -6.79
CA ILE A 91 5.42 9.75 -6.08
C ILE A 91 5.13 9.97 -4.59
N SER A 92 5.90 9.28 -3.74
CA SER A 92 5.75 9.27 -2.28
C SER A 92 4.35 8.87 -1.79
N ALA A 93 3.56 8.18 -2.62
CA ALA A 93 2.25 7.68 -2.23
C ALA A 93 2.39 6.48 -1.29
N MET A 94 1.49 6.39 -0.31
CA MET A 94 1.54 5.38 0.74
C MET A 94 0.19 4.69 0.87
N ALA A 95 0.10 3.41 0.53
CA ALA A 95 -1.10 2.59 0.58
C ALA A 95 -0.90 1.40 1.54
N PHE A 96 -1.59 1.38 2.69
CA PHE A 96 -1.48 0.31 3.68
C PHE A 96 -2.85 -0.29 4.00
N GLY A 97 -3.11 -1.50 3.55
CA GLY A 97 -4.34 -2.24 3.79
C GLY A 97 -4.75 -3.12 2.60
N LEU A 98 -5.75 -3.97 2.79
CA LEU A 98 -6.33 -4.76 1.70
C LEU A 98 -7.13 -3.82 0.77
N GLY A 99 -6.72 -3.77 -0.50
CA GLY A 99 -7.40 -2.98 -1.54
C GLY A 99 -7.34 -1.46 -1.31
N THR A 100 -6.30 -0.95 -0.66
CA THR A 100 -6.06 0.50 -0.55
C THR A 100 -5.60 1.10 -1.87
N ALA A 101 -5.91 2.38 -2.08
CA ALA A 101 -5.44 3.13 -3.23
C ALA A 101 -4.94 4.52 -2.82
N ALA A 102 -3.65 4.78 -3.03
CA ALA A 102 -3.03 6.10 -2.91
C ALA A 102 -2.54 6.52 -4.30
N SER A 103 -3.34 7.34 -4.97
CA SER A 103 -3.23 7.53 -6.43
C SER A 103 -2.53 8.82 -6.85
N GLN A 104 -2.29 9.74 -5.92
CA GLN A 104 -1.68 11.04 -6.21
C GLN A 104 -0.43 11.30 -5.38
N GLN A 105 0.37 12.29 -5.80
CA GLN A 105 1.63 12.62 -5.16
C GLN A 105 1.43 12.94 -3.67
N GLY A 106 2.24 12.30 -2.82
CA GLY A 106 2.19 12.46 -1.36
C GLY A 106 0.89 11.98 -0.71
N SER A 107 0.02 11.27 -1.43
CA SER A 107 -1.24 10.77 -0.89
C SER A 107 -1.03 9.57 0.03
N VAL A 108 -1.87 9.44 1.06
CA VAL A 108 -1.74 8.42 2.10
C VAL A 108 -3.08 7.72 2.30
N ALA A 109 -3.16 6.42 2.05
CA ALA A 109 -4.34 5.59 2.28
C ALA A 109 -4.03 4.47 3.27
N LEU A 110 -4.65 4.50 4.46
CA LEU A 110 -4.43 3.53 5.54
C LEU A 110 -5.77 2.90 5.94
N GLY A 111 -5.89 1.57 5.88
CA GLY A 111 -7.10 0.82 6.25
C GLY A 111 -7.77 0.12 5.05
N GLN A 112 -8.50 -0.97 5.30
CA GLN A 112 -9.08 -1.78 4.23
C GLN A 112 -9.99 -0.92 3.33
N GLY A 113 -9.71 -0.91 2.03
CA GLY A 113 -10.48 -0.15 1.04
C GLY A 113 -10.35 1.38 1.12
N ALA A 114 -9.42 1.91 1.93
CA ALA A 114 -9.17 3.35 1.99
C ALA A 114 -8.68 3.88 0.62
N THR A 115 -9.18 5.04 0.21
CA THR A 115 -8.82 5.69 -1.05
C THR A 115 -8.38 7.13 -0.80
N SER A 116 -7.16 7.45 -1.20
CA SER A 116 -6.60 8.79 -1.20
C SER A 116 -6.26 9.17 -2.63
N SER A 117 -7.08 10.02 -3.24
CA SER A 117 -6.98 10.38 -4.66
C SER A 117 -6.78 11.86 -4.93
N GLY A 118 -6.60 12.68 -3.90
CA GLY A 118 -6.14 14.07 -4.03
C GLY A 118 -4.63 14.20 -3.81
N ASN A 119 -4.02 15.24 -4.38
CA ASN A 119 -2.63 15.58 -4.09
C ASN A 119 -2.46 15.88 -2.59
N ALA A 120 -1.40 15.35 -1.96
CA ALA A 120 -1.14 15.49 -0.51
C ALA A 120 -2.33 15.09 0.40
N SER A 121 -3.26 14.28 -0.11
CA SER A 121 -4.44 13.85 0.64
C SER A 121 -4.12 12.73 1.63
N THR A 122 -4.92 12.58 2.68
CA THR A 122 -4.75 11.53 3.69
C THR A 122 -6.09 10.88 4.03
N ALA A 123 -6.24 9.59 3.73
CA ALA A 123 -7.37 8.75 4.10
C ALA A 123 -6.94 7.69 5.12
N VAL A 124 -7.55 7.65 6.31
CA VAL A 124 -7.25 6.70 7.38
C VAL A 124 -8.53 6.10 7.95
N GLY A 125 -8.75 4.81 7.76
CA GLY A 125 -9.92 4.08 8.25
C GLY A 125 -10.44 3.06 7.25
N PHE A 126 -11.39 2.21 7.67
CA PHE A 126 -12.08 1.31 6.76
C PHE A 126 -12.88 2.14 5.74
N ALA A 127 -12.62 1.94 4.45
CA ALA A 127 -13.26 2.65 3.36
C ALA A 127 -13.26 4.20 3.47
N ALA A 128 -12.26 4.78 4.16
CA ALA A 128 -12.06 6.24 4.22
C ALA A 128 -11.69 6.79 2.83
N ARG A 129 -12.15 8.02 2.52
CA ARG A 129 -12.04 8.63 1.19
C ARG A 129 -11.56 10.07 1.28
N ALA A 130 -10.32 10.32 0.90
CA ALA A 130 -9.77 11.66 0.76
C ALA A 130 -9.62 11.97 -0.74
N PHE A 131 -10.64 12.62 -1.30
CA PHE A 131 -10.75 12.84 -2.74
C PHE A 131 -10.22 14.21 -3.19
N GLY A 132 -10.30 15.21 -2.31
CA GLY A 132 -9.80 16.55 -2.58
C GLY A 132 -8.29 16.69 -2.44
N ASN A 133 -7.68 17.64 -3.13
CA ASN A 133 -6.30 18.03 -2.84
C ASN A 133 -6.21 18.61 -1.42
N ASP A 134 -5.12 18.27 -0.72
CA ASP A 134 -4.87 18.66 0.67
C ASP A 134 -6.02 18.25 1.62
N SER A 135 -6.79 17.23 1.25
CA SER A 135 -7.92 16.75 2.05
C SER A 135 -7.51 15.68 3.06
N VAL A 136 -8.20 15.63 4.19
CA VAL A 136 -7.95 14.68 5.26
C VAL A 136 -9.25 13.98 5.63
N ALA A 137 -9.32 12.66 5.48
CA ALA A 137 -10.46 11.82 5.88
C ALA A 137 -9.99 10.77 6.89
N VAL A 138 -10.40 10.88 8.15
CA VAL A 138 -10.00 9.97 9.23
C VAL A 138 -11.24 9.39 9.90
N GLY A 139 -11.46 8.09 9.74
CA GLY A 139 -12.58 7.36 10.31
C GLY A 139 -13.15 6.31 9.34
N ASP A 140 -13.88 5.35 9.89
CA ASP A 140 -14.71 4.44 9.08
C ASP A 140 -15.63 5.25 8.17
N THR A 141 -15.55 4.99 6.86
CA THR A 141 -16.32 5.64 5.78
C THR A 141 -16.26 7.17 5.71
N ALA A 142 -15.33 7.81 6.43
CA ALA A 142 -15.13 9.26 6.39
C ALA A 142 -14.82 9.73 4.96
N THR A 143 -15.45 10.82 4.53
CA THR A 143 -15.26 11.38 3.17
C THR A 143 -14.88 12.85 3.25
N ALA A 144 -13.73 13.20 2.66
CA ALA A 144 -13.25 14.57 2.54
C ALA A 144 -13.09 14.95 1.07
N GLY A 145 -13.94 15.86 0.63
CA GLY A 145 -13.87 16.49 -0.69
C GLY A 145 -14.37 15.61 -1.83
N SER A 146 -14.03 16.07 -3.02
CA SER A 146 -14.30 15.46 -4.32
C SER A 146 -13.22 15.96 -5.30
N ALA A 147 -13.30 15.60 -6.57
CA ALA A 147 -12.31 16.03 -7.57
C ALA A 147 -12.15 17.57 -7.65
N ASP A 148 -13.23 18.33 -7.39
CA ASP A 148 -13.26 19.79 -7.46
C ASP A 148 -13.27 20.48 -6.08
N VAL A 149 -13.25 19.70 -5.00
CA VAL A 149 -13.37 20.20 -3.63
C VAL A 149 -12.10 19.90 -2.86
N ASN A 150 -11.32 20.95 -2.60
CA ASN A 150 -10.02 20.87 -1.95
C ASN A 150 -10.05 21.41 -0.51
N PHE A 151 -9.00 21.12 0.25
CA PHE A 151 -8.76 21.63 1.61
C PHE A 151 -9.82 21.19 2.65
N SER A 152 -10.55 20.11 2.39
CA SER A 152 -11.57 19.61 3.31
C SER A 152 -11.00 18.66 4.35
N THR A 153 -11.55 18.68 5.56
CA THR A 153 -11.14 17.79 6.65
C THR A 153 -12.38 17.10 7.23
N ALA A 154 -12.40 15.77 7.24
CA ALA A 154 -13.45 14.94 7.82
C ALA A 154 -12.82 14.00 8.85
N ILE A 155 -13.16 14.15 10.14
CA ILE A 155 -12.61 13.31 11.22
C ILE A 155 -13.76 12.74 12.06
N GLY A 156 -13.91 11.42 12.04
CA GLY A 156 -14.97 10.67 12.71
C GLY A 156 -15.62 9.67 11.75
N SER A 157 -16.19 8.60 12.28
CA SER A 157 -16.89 7.62 11.43
C SER A 157 -18.14 8.23 10.79
N ASN A 158 -18.40 7.89 9.52
CA ASN A 158 -19.48 8.44 8.71
C ASN A 158 -19.49 9.98 8.60
N THR A 159 -18.33 10.63 8.69
CA THR A 159 -18.21 12.08 8.47
C THR A 159 -18.16 12.45 7.00
N SER A 160 -18.65 13.65 6.67
CA SER A 160 -18.64 14.16 5.30
C SER A 160 -18.27 15.64 5.25
N ALA A 161 -17.09 15.94 4.72
CA ALA A 161 -16.63 17.30 4.43
C ALA A 161 -16.55 17.53 2.91
N ASN A 162 -17.70 17.70 2.26
CA ASN A 162 -17.81 17.75 0.79
C ASN A 162 -17.80 19.17 0.21
N PHE A 163 -17.41 20.16 1.01
CA PHE A 163 -17.33 21.56 0.58
C PHE A 163 -15.90 22.09 0.72
N ALA A 164 -15.54 23.05 -0.14
CA ALA A 164 -14.19 23.59 -0.19
C ALA A 164 -13.82 24.23 1.15
N SER A 165 -12.62 23.94 1.64
CA SER A 165 -12.12 24.47 2.92
C SER A 165 -13.05 24.20 4.11
N SER A 166 -13.87 23.14 4.05
CA SER A 166 -14.79 22.78 5.12
C SER A 166 -14.20 21.72 6.04
N THR A 167 -14.56 21.77 7.33
CA THR A 167 -14.08 20.83 8.35
C THR A 167 -15.28 20.20 9.06
N ALA A 168 -15.39 18.87 9.07
CA ALA A 168 -16.40 18.10 9.78
C ALA A 168 -15.72 17.22 10.85
N LEU A 169 -16.10 17.39 12.12
CA LEU A 169 -15.48 16.68 13.24
C LEU A 169 -16.56 15.99 14.10
N GLY A 170 -16.50 14.67 14.25
CA GLY A 170 -17.40 13.87 15.09
C GLY A 170 -18.31 12.93 14.29
N PHE A 171 -18.75 11.83 14.90
CA PHE A 171 -19.59 10.81 14.24
C PHE A 171 -20.79 11.44 13.50
N GLY A 172 -20.89 11.18 12.20
CA GLY A 172 -21.99 11.67 11.37
C GLY A 172 -21.99 13.19 11.07
N ALA A 173 -20.94 13.93 11.43
CA ALA A 173 -20.84 15.36 11.11
C ALA A 173 -20.79 15.58 9.59
N GLN A 174 -21.56 16.56 9.10
CA GLN A 174 -21.70 16.85 7.67
C GLN A 174 -21.65 18.35 7.42
N THR A 175 -20.62 18.83 6.72
CA THR A 175 -20.61 20.22 6.28
C THR A 175 -21.66 20.44 5.20
N THR A 176 -22.23 21.63 5.15
CA THR A 176 -23.31 22.08 4.26
C THR A 176 -22.89 23.29 3.42
N ALA A 177 -21.70 23.85 3.64
CA ALA A 177 -21.20 25.02 2.94
C ALA A 177 -19.66 25.05 2.89
N ALA A 178 -19.12 25.80 1.93
CA ALA A 178 -17.69 26.11 1.88
C ALA A 178 -17.26 26.92 3.12
N ASN A 179 -16.00 26.77 3.51
CA ASN A 179 -15.40 27.46 4.67
C ASN A 179 -16.08 27.18 6.02
N GLN A 180 -16.98 26.20 6.09
CA GLN A 180 -17.70 25.85 7.31
C GLN A 180 -16.87 24.92 8.18
N MET A 181 -16.90 25.16 9.49
CA MET A 181 -16.47 24.19 10.49
C MET A 181 -17.73 23.62 11.18
N MET A 182 -17.95 22.32 11.04
CA MET A 182 -18.99 21.57 11.71
C MET A 182 -18.36 20.67 12.77
N PHE A 183 -18.83 20.83 14.01
CA PHE A 183 -18.56 19.91 15.11
C PHE A 183 -19.84 19.13 15.33
N GLY A 184 -19.78 17.80 15.40
CA GLY A 184 -20.90 16.91 15.66
C GLY A 184 -22.10 17.05 14.73
N THR A 185 -23.27 16.71 15.29
CA THR A 185 -24.60 16.74 14.70
C THR A 185 -25.54 17.58 15.58
N ALA A 186 -26.82 17.68 15.20
CA ALA A 186 -27.82 18.44 15.95
C ALA A 186 -28.05 17.98 17.40
N THR A 187 -27.64 16.76 17.76
CA THR A 187 -27.84 16.20 19.10
C THR A 187 -26.60 16.31 20.00
N ASN A 188 -25.52 16.93 19.52
CA ASN A 188 -24.29 17.04 20.28
C ASN A 188 -24.40 18.10 21.39
N ILE A 189 -23.87 17.77 22.56
CA ILE A 189 -23.72 18.70 23.70
C ILE A 189 -22.28 19.19 23.72
N TYR A 190 -22.09 20.51 23.75
CA TYR A 190 -20.76 21.13 23.84
C TYR A 190 -20.53 21.61 25.26
N ALA A 191 -19.52 21.06 25.92
CA ALA A 191 -19.01 21.59 27.18
C ALA A 191 -17.77 22.43 26.89
N LEU A 192 -17.85 23.72 27.17
CA LEU A 192 -16.74 24.67 27.01
C LEU A 192 -16.43 25.25 28.40
N PRO A 193 -15.46 24.67 29.13
CA PRO A 193 -15.06 25.20 30.43
C PRO A 193 -14.61 26.67 30.29
N GLY A 194 -15.19 27.57 31.09
CA GLY A 194 -14.79 28.98 31.12
C GLY A 194 -15.53 29.92 30.16
N VAL A 195 -16.50 29.43 29.39
CA VAL A 195 -17.53 30.27 28.76
C VAL A 195 -18.87 29.97 29.44
N ASN A 196 -19.37 30.97 30.16
CA ASN A 196 -20.72 30.95 30.73
C ASN A 196 -21.70 31.55 29.73
#